data_AF-A0A497HM32-F1
#
_entry.id   AF-A0A497HM32-F1
#
_cell.length_a   1.000
_cell.length_b   1.000
_cell.length_c   1.000
_cell.angle_alpha   90.00
_cell.angle_beta   90.00
_cell.angle_gamma   90.00
#
_symmetry.space_group_name_H-M   'P 1'
#
loop_
_entity.id
_entity.type
_entity.pdbx_description
1 polymer ?
#
loop_
_entity_poly.entity_id
_entity_poly.type
_entity_poly.pdbx_seq_one_letter_code
_entity_poly.pdbx_strand_id
1 'polypeptide(L)'
;MQRIEEEIKKALDEEDALREEAYRLHREAIRAARDAIKRVSNGGELGEEIYHFRDCLLKILEENPVMHRYTFIEDALTEIAEALIFSAVMRGDDLPTPGEISVHPRLYLLGLADAVGEMRRVVISRLIEGEIEG
;
A
#
# COMPACT_ATOMS: atom_id res chain seq x y z
N MET A 1 21.18 -36.13 -13.18
CA MET A 1 19.87 -36.09 -12.52
C MET A 1 19.99 -35.38 -11.18
N GLN A 2 20.79 -35.89 -10.23
CA GLN A 2 21.05 -35.24 -8.92
C GLN A 2 21.45 -33.75 -9.00
N ARG A 3 22.41 -33.38 -9.85
CA ARG A 3 22.81 -31.97 -10.01
C ARG A 3 21.67 -31.04 -10.45
N ILE A 4 20.80 -31.52 -11.34
CA ILE A 4 19.64 -30.76 -11.82
C ILE A 4 18.61 -30.61 -10.71
N GLU A 5 18.38 -31.67 -9.93
CA GLU A 5 17.49 -31.63 -8.76
C GLU A 5 17.99 -30.65 -7.70
N GLU A 6 19.30 -30.64 -7.41
CA GLU A 6 19.92 -29.71 -6.47
C GLU A 6 19.84 -28.25 -6.95
N GLU A 7 20.10 -27.99 -8.23
CA GLU A 7 19.97 -26.66 -8.84
C GLU A 7 18.52 -26.14 -8.79
N ILE A 8 17.54 -26.99 -9.14
CA ILE A 8 16.12 -26.62 -9.08
C ILE A 8 15.70 -26.36 -7.63
N LYS A 9 16.07 -27.23 -6.70
CA LYS A 9 15.70 -27.07 -5.29
C LYS A 9 16.24 -25.76 -4.73
N LYS A 10 17.52 -25.45 -5.00
CA LYS A 10 18.14 -24.21 -4.54
C LYS A 10 17.39 -22.98 -5.06
N ALA A 11 17.05 -22.95 -6.36
CA ALA A 11 16.32 -21.83 -6.94
C ALA A 11 14.92 -21.64 -6.33
N LEU A 12 14.21 -22.74 -6.06
CA LEU A 12 12.89 -22.69 -5.42
C LEU A 12 12.98 -22.26 -3.95
N ASP A 13 13.98 -22.75 -3.20
CA ASP A 13 14.19 -22.36 -1.80
C ASP A 13 14.55 -20.86 -1.69
N GLU A 14 15.33 -20.32 -2.63
CA GLU A 14 15.67 -18.89 -2.71
C GLU A 14 14.43 -18.03 -3.03
N GLU A 15 13.60 -18.45 -4.00
CA GLU A 15 12.36 -17.76 -4.34
C GLU A 15 11.34 -17.80 -3.19
N ASP A 16 11.20 -18.95 -2.52
CA ASP A 16 10.28 -19.11 -1.40
C ASP A 16 10.67 -18.23 -0.21
N ALA A 17 11.96 -18.16 0.12
CA ALA A 17 12.46 -17.30 1.20
C ALA A 17 12.17 -15.82 0.93
N LEU A 18 12.43 -15.36 -0.31
CA LEU A 18 12.13 -14.00 -0.72
C LEU A 18 10.62 -13.72 -0.67
N ARG A 19 9.79 -14.67 -1.13
CA ARG A 19 8.33 -14.54 -1.08
C ARG A 19 7.82 -14.41 0.35
N GLU A 20 8.35 -15.19 1.29
CA GLU A 20 7.97 -15.09 2.71
C GLU A 20 8.33 -13.74 3.33
N GLU A 21 9.51 -13.19 3.00
CA GLU A 21 9.92 -11.86 3.42
C GLU A 21 8.99 -10.78 2.85
N ALA A 22 8.76 -10.79 1.54
CA ALA A 22 7.85 -9.87 0.88
C ALA A 22 6.42 -9.96 1.44
N TYR A 23 5.95 -11.16 1.74
CA TYR A 23 4.61 -11.37 2.29
C TYR A 23 4.48 -10.85 3.73
N ARG A 24 5.56 -10.89 4.52
CA ARG A 24 5.63 -10.25 5.84
C ARG A 24 5.52 -8.74 5.73
N LEU A 25 6.32 -8.13 4.85
CA LEU A 25 6.30 -6.68 4.60
C LEU A 25 4.94 -6.23 4.09
N HIS A 26 4.32 -6.98 3.18
CA HIS A 26 2.96 -6.72 2.71
C HIS A 26 1.94 -6.63 3.87
N ARG A 27 1.96 -7.58 4.82
CA ARG A 27 1.04 -7.55 5.97
C ARG A 27 1.30 -6.38 6.92
N GLU A 28 2.55 -5.93 7.02
CA GLU A 28 2.91 -4.76 7.81
C GLU A 28 2.47 -3.47 7.10
N ALA A 29 2.69 -3.37 5.79
CA ALA A 29 2.27 -2.27 4.95
C ALA A 29 0.74 -2.07 4.97
N ILE A 30 -0.05 -3.13 4.80
CA ILE A 30 -1.52 -3.05 4.86
C ILE A 30 -1.99 -2.56 6.23
N ARG A 31 -1.38 -3.05 7.33
CA ARG A 31 -1.73 -2.59 8.68
C ARG A 31 -1.40 -1.11 8.85
N ALA A 32 -0.21 -0.69 8.43
CA ALA A 32 0.20 0.71 8.48
C ALA A 32 -0.74 1.61 7.68
N ALA A 33 -1.14 1.21 6.47
CA ALA A 33 -2.08 1.95 5.62
C ALA A 33 -3.44 2.14 6.32
N ARG A 34 -4.00 1.07 6.89
CA ARG A 34 -5.28 1.12 7.62
C ARG A 34 -5.22 1.99 8.88
N ASP A 35 -4.14 1.86 9.65
CA ASP A 35 -3.93 2.68 10.84
C ASP A 35 -3.75 4.15 10.47
N ALA A 36 -3.06 4.44 9.36
CA ALA A 36 -2.90 5.78 8.81
C ALA A 36 -4.23 6.39 8.38
N ILE A 37 -5.04 5.68 7.59
CA ILE A 37 -6.39 6.13 7.19
C ILE A 37 -7.23 6.43 8.43
N LYS A 38 -7.28 5.51 9.40
CA LYS A 38 -8.03 5.72 10.64
C LYS A 38 -7.54 6.94 11.41
N ARG A 39 -6.21 7.13 11.53
CA ARG A 39 -5.60 8.26 12.23
C ARG A 39 -5.97 9.59 11.55
N VAL A 40 -5.83 9.64 10.22
CA VAL A 40 -6.15 10.81 9.40
C VAL A 40 -7.64 11.14 9.44
N SER A 41 -8.53 10.15 9.37
CA SER A 41 -9.98 10.35 9.48
C SER A 41 -10.40 11.06 10.78
N ASN A 42 -9.62 10.86 11.85
CA ASN A 42 -9.85 11.48 13.16
C ASN A 42 -9.06 12.80 13.35
N GLY A 43 -8.55 13.39 12.27
CA GLY A 43 -7.81 14.66 12.31
C GLY A 43 -6.32 14.52 12.69
N GLY A 44 -5.78 13.31 12.73
CA GLY A 44 -4.36 13.06 12.93
C GLY A 44 -3.52 13.17 11.65
N GLU A 45 -2.20 13.06 11.80
CA GLU A 45 -1.25 13.14 10.68
C GLU A 45 -0.95 11.78 10.06
N LEU A 46 -0.55 11.79 8.79
CA LEU A 46 -0.04 10.61 8.10
C LEU A 46 1.33 10.22 8.67
N GLY A 47 1.51 8.95 9.01
CA GLY A 47 2.80 8.45 9.50
C GLY A 47 3.84 8.25 8.38
N GLU A 48 5.11 8.53 8.68
CA GLU A 48 6.23 8.32 7.75
C GLU A 48 6.45 6.84 7.40
N GLU A 49 5.96 5.92 8.24
CA GLU A 49 6.03 4.47 8.02
C GLU A 49 5.45 4.03 6.67
N ILE A 50 4.48 4.77 6.13
CA ILE A 50 3.87 4.50 4.82
C ILE A 50 4.90 4.60 3.69
N TYR A 51 5.74 5.63 3.73
CA TYR A 51 6.79 5.84 2.74
C TYR A 51 7.86 4.76 2.85
N HIS A 52 8.22 4.39 4.09
CA HIS A 52 9.17 3.29 4.32
C HIS A 52 8.69 1.96 3.73
N PHE A 53 7.45 1.55 4.01
CA PHE A 53 6.91 0.30 3.49
C PHE A 53 6.80 0.30 1.97
N ARG A 54 6.39 1.42 1.37
CA ARG A 54 6.38 1.57 -0.08
C ARG A 54 7.77 1.30 -0.65
N ASP A 55 8.78 1.99 -0.13
CA ASP A 55 10.14 1.92 -0.67
C ASP A 55 10.73 0.51 -0.53
N CYS A 56 10.46 -0.17 0.59
CA CYS A 56 10.81 -1.59 0.78
C CYS A 56 10.15 -2.50 -0.27
N LEU A 57 8.86 -2.32 -0.55
CA LEU A 57 8.12 -3.12 -1.52
C LEU A 57 8.59 -2.86 -2.95
N LEU A 58 8.82 -1.60 -3.32
CA LEU A 58 9.38 -1.22 -4.62
C LEU A 58 10.77 -1.81 -4.82
N LYS A 59 11.64 -1.73 -3.81
CA LYS A 59 12.97 -2.31 -3.84
C LYS A 59 12.94 -3.82 -4.08
N ILE A 60 12.00 -4.55 -3.46
CA ILE A 60 11.84 -6.00 -3.70
C ILE A 60 11.51 -6.28 -5.17
N LEU A 61 10.62 -5.50 -5.78
CA LEU A 61 10.26 -5.65 -7.19
C LEU A 61 11.44 -5.31 -8.13
N GLU A 62 12.18 -4.25 -7.82
CA GLU A 62 13.34 -3.82 -8.59
C GLU A 62 14.48 -4.85 -8.55
N GLU A 63 14.82 -5.36 -7.36
CA GLU A 63 15.92 -6.31 -7.17
C GLU A 63 15.53 -7.72 -7.63
N ASN A 64 14.24 -8.04 -7.66
CA ASN A 64 13.75 -9.39 -7.95
C ASN A 64 12.55 -9.36 -8.92
N PRO A 65 12.80 -9.26 -10.25
CA PRO A 65 11.72 -9.17 -11.24
C PRO A 65 10.74 -10.35 -11.22
N VAL A 66 11.18 -11.50 -10.71
CA VAL A 66 10.35 -12.69 -10.48
C VAL A 66 9.15 -12.41 -9.57
N MET A 67 9.28 -11.43 -8.68
CA MET A 67 8.27 -11.06 -7.69
C MET A 67 7.05 -10.37 -8.30
N HIS A 68 7.15 -9.82 -9.52
CA HIS A 68 5.99 -9.28 -10.24
C HIS A 68 4.90 -10.32 -10.54
N ARG A 69 5.22 -11.62 -10.44
CA ARG A 69 4.23 -12.70 -10.56
C ARG A 69 3.29 -12.79 -9.35
N TYR A 70 3.66 -12.19 -8.22
CA TYR A 70 2.89 -12.20 -6.99
C TYR A 70 2.14 -10.88 -6.78
N THR A 71 0.82 -10.91 -6.89
CA THR A 71 -0.02 -9.70 -6.86
C THR A 71 -0.13 -9.05 -5.49
N PHE A 72 0.19 -9.76 -4.39
CA PHE A 72 0.06 -9.21 -3.05
C PHE A 72 0.92 -7.97 -2.81
N ILE A 73 2.05 -7.81 -3.52
CA ILE A 73 2.85 -6.57 -3.41
C ILE A 73 2.06 -5.39 -3.99
N GLU A 74 1.36 -5.62 -5.11
CA GLU A 74 0.49 -4.60 -5.72
C GLU A 74 -0.69 -4.25 -4.82
N ASP A 75 -1.25 -5.21 -4.08
CA ASP A 75 -2.31 -4.97 -3.10
C ASP A 75 -1.84 -4.01 -2.01
N ALA A 76 -0.64 -4.24 -1.43
CA ALA A 76 -0.08 -3.31 -0.44
C ALA A 76 0.24 -1.93 -1.02
N LEU A 77 0.79 -1.85 -2.25
CA LEU A 77 1.06 -0.57 -2.90
C LEU A 77 -0.23 0.20 -3.21
N THR A 78 -1.34 -0.51 -3.48
CA THR A 78 -2.66 0.08 -3.69
C THR A 78 -3.21 0.68 -2.39
N GLU A 79 -3.14 -0.05 -1.27
CA GLU A 79 -3.54 0.45 0.06
C GLU A 79 -2.67 1.64 0.52
N ILE A 80 -1.37 1.63 0.19
CA ILE A 80 -0.50 2.79 0.42
C ILE A 80 -0.95 3.99 -0.42
N ALA A 81 -1.26 3.79 -1.71
CA ALA A 81 -1.75 4.86 -2.57
C ALA A 81 -3.06 5.44 -2.03
N GLU A 82 -3.99 4.59 -1.58
CA GLU A 82 -5.23 5.00 -0.91
C GLU A 82 -4.94 5.91 0.30
N ALA A 83 -4.07 5.48 1.22
CA ALA A 83 -3.74 6.25 2.42
C ALA A 83 -3.13 7.62 2.09
N LEU A 84 -2.25 7.69 1.09
CA LEU A 84 -1.60 8.93 0.65
C LEU A 84 -2.61 9.91 0.02
N ILE A 85 -3.44 9.41 -0.89
CA ILE A 85 -4.49 10.19 -1.57
C ILE A 85 -5.52 10.68 -0.55
N PHE A 86 -6.03 9.78 0.29
CA PHE A 86 -6.99 10.10 1.34
C PHE A 86 -6.46 11.20 2.26
N SER A 87 -5.19 11.12 2.63
CA SER A 87 -4.55 12.10 3.49
C SER A 87 -4.41 13.48 2.85
N ALA A 88 -4.07 13.56 1.56
CA ALA A 88 -4.05 14.84 0.83
C ALA A 88 -5.44 15.50 0.83
N VAL A 89 -6.49 14.72 0.55
CA VAL A 89 -7.86 15.24 0.54
C VAL A 89 -8.31 15.71 1.92
N MET A 90 -8.02 14.97 2.98
CA MET A 90 -8.41 15.36 4.35
C MET A 90 -7.69 16.64 4.83
N ARG A 91 -6.51 16.94 4.29
CA ARG A 91 -5.78 18.19 4.57
C ARG A 91 -6.14 19.35 3.65
N GLY A 92 -6.90 19.10 2.58
CA GLY A 92 -7.18 20.09 1.54
C GLY A 92 -5.97 20.41 0.65
N ASP A 93 -5.00 19.49 0.58
CA ASP A 93 -3.83 19.59 -0.30
C ASP A 93 -4.20 19.16 -1.74
N ASP A 94 -3.33 19.52 -2.70
CA ASP A 94 -3.39 18.97 -4.05
C ASP A 94 -3.17 17.45 -4.03
N LEU A 95 -3.85 16.73 -4.93
CA LEU A 95 -3.65 15.29 -5.06
C LEU A 95 -2.23 14.98 -5.57
N PRO A 96 -1.50 14.07 -4.92
CA PRO A 96 -0.21 13.65 -5.45
C PRO A 96 -0.38 12.93 -6.78
N THR A 97 0.54 13.14 -7.70
CA THR A 97 0.63 12.36 -8.93
C THR A 97 1.17 10.96 -8.65
N PRO A 98 0.91 9.97 -9.52
CA PRO A 98 1.49 8.63 -9.38
C PRO A 98 3.02 8.64 -9.27
N GLY A 99 3.69 9.56 -9.97
CA GLY A 99 5.14 9.72 -9.94
C GLY A 99 5.65 10.25 -8.60
N GLU A 100 4.97 11.24 -8.00
CA GLU A 100 5.37 11.81 -6.71
C GLU A 100 5.31 10.79 -5.58
N ILE A 101 4.37 9.86 -5.63
CA ILE A 101 4.27 8.78 -4.64
C ILE A 101 4.90 7.47 -5.11
N SER A 102 5.58 7.46 -6.26
CA SER A 102 6.28 6.30 -6.83
C SER A 102 5.41 5.04 -6.96
N VAL A 103 4.15 5.21 -7.37
CA VAL A 103 3.19 4.10 -7.58
C VAL A 103 2.81 4.01 -9.05
N HIS A 104 2.72 2.79 -9.57
CA HIS A 104 2.29 2.56 -10.95
C HIS A 104 0.88 3.13 -11.20
N PRO A 105 0.61 3.83 -12.34
CA PRO A 105 -0.67 4.51 -12.57
C PRO A 105 -1.92 3.65 -12.39
N ARG A 106 -1.84 2.36 -12.74
CA ARG A 106 -2.93 1.39 -12.49
C ARG A 106 -3.27 1.27 -11.01
N LEU A 107 -2.27 1.11 -10.15
CA LEU A 107 -2.45 0.94 -8.70
C LEU A 107 -2.89 2.26 -8.05
N TYR A 108 -2.37 3.39 -8.54
CA TYR A 108 -2.84 4.72 -8.15
C TYR A 108 -4.35 4.87 -8.39
N LEU A 109 -4.85 4.49 -9.57
CA LEU A 109 -6.28 4.58 -9.89
C LEU A 109 -7.14 3.69 -9.01
N LEU A 110 -6.65 2.50 -8.65
CA LEU A 110 -7.33 1.61 -7.71
C LEU A 110 -7.38 2.24 -6.31
N GLY A 111 -6.25 2.71 -5.78
CA GLY A 111 -6.19 3.35 -4.47
C GLY A 111 -7.02 4.64 -4.41
N LEU A 112 -7.10 5.40 -5.51
CA LEU A 112 -8.01 6.55 -5.62
C LEU A 112 -9.48 6.13 -5.51
N ALA A 113 -9.88 5.03 -6.15
CA ALA A 113 -11.24 4.53 -6.09
C ALA A 113 -11.62 4.08 -4.67
N ASP A 114 -10.69 3.44 -3.97
CA ASP A 114 -10.88 3.03 -2.57
C ASP A 114 -10.93 4.24 -1.62
N ALA A 115 -10.06 5.25 -1.84
CA ALA A 115 -10.03 6.48 -1.06
C ALA A 115 -11.36 7.26 -1.13
N VAL A 116 -12.01 7.29 -2.29
CA VAL A 116 -13.35 7.87 -2.46
C VAL A 116 -14.37 7.16 -1.54
N GLY A 117 -14.23 5.85 -1.36
CA GLY A 117 -15.01 5.05 -0.42
C GLY A 117 -14.81 5.47 1.04
N GLU A 118 -13.56 5.75 1.44
CA GLU A 118 -13.23 6.24 2.78
C GLU A 118 -13.74 7.67 3.03
N MET A 119 -13.61 8.57 2.07
CA MET A 119 -14.18 9.93 2.17
C MET A 119 -15.68 9.88 2.44
N ARG A 120 -16.40 9.00 1.72
CA ARG A 120 -17.83 8.79 1.95
C ARG A 120 -18.11 8.25 3.35
N ARG A 121 -17.28 7.33 3.87
CA ARG A 121 -17.40 6.82 5.25
C ARG A 121 -17.26 7.95 6.26
N VAL A 122 -16.25 8.81 6.12
CA VAL A 122 -16.05 9.97 7.02
C VAL A 122 -17.25 10.90 7.01
N VAL A 123 -17.75 11.28 5.82
CA VAL A 123 -18.92 12.16 5.71
C VAL A 123 -20.14 11.54 6.40
N ILE A 124 -20.44 10.27 6.13
CA ILE A 124 -21.57 9.58 6.77
C ILE A 124 -21.41 9.51 8.29
N SER A 125 -20.21 9.20 8.79
CA SER A 125 -19.95 9.15 10.24
C SER A 125 -20.23 10.50 10.91
N ARG A 126 -19.72 11.61 10.35
CA ARG A 126 -19.97 12.96 10.89
C ARG A 126 -21.45 13.35 10.85
N LEU A 127 -22.16 12.98 9.78
CA LEU A 127 -23.61 13.19 9.68
C LEU A 127 -24.37 12.45 10.78
N ILE A 128 -23.96 11.22 11.11
CA ILE A 128 -24.58 10.40 12.16
C ILE A 128 -24.32 11.01 13.55
N GLU A 129 -23.12 11.56 13.78
CA GLU A 129 -22.73 12.19 15.04
C GLU A 129 -23.34 13.59 15.23
N GLY A 130 -24.01 14.13 14.20
CA GLY A 130 -24.61 15.46 14.23
C GLY A 130 -23.60 16.61 14.06
N GLU A 131 -22.36 16.28 13.66
CA GLU A 131 -21.27 17.22 13.40
C GLU A 131 -21.39 17.78 11.97
N ILE A 132 -22.42 18.57 11.72
CA ILE A 132 -22.61 19.25 10.43
C ILE A 132 -22.36 20.74 10.62
N GLU A 133 -21.18 21.22 10.23
CA GLU A 133 -20.99 22.62 9.88
C GLU A 133 -21.39 22.80 8.42
N GLY A 134 -22.41 23.64 8.18
CA GLY A 134 -22.87 24.03 6.86
C GLY A 134 -22.20 25.29 6.36
#